data_AF-I6T374-F1
#
_entry.id   AF-I6T374-F1
#
_cell.length_a   1.000
_cell.length_b   1.000
_cell.length_c   1.000
_cell.angle_alpha   90.00
_cell.angle_beta   90.00
_cell.angle_gamma   90.00
#
_symmetry.space_group_name_H-M   'P 1'
#
loop_
_entity.id
_entity.type
_entity.pdbx_description
1 polymer ?
#
loop_
_entity_poly.entity_id
_entity_poly.type
_entity_poly.pdbx_seq_one_letter_code
_entity_poly.pdbx_strand_id
1 'polypeptide(L)'
;MKLSVTDNARKWFEEEVTIPENYGIRFFGKVYGKTEVHDGFSIGMSVEQPERPIKEETIDGMLFFIEEADDWFFKGYDLVVDYDASLNEPTYHFKEQ
;
A
#
# COMPACT_ATOMS: atom_id res chain seq x y z
N MET A 1 5.73 8.54 -8.69
CA MET A 1 5.14 7.66 -7.68
C MET A 1 3.97 6.95 -8.32
N LYS A 2 4.17 5.67 -8.61
CA LYS A 2 3.15 4.71 -9.01
C LYS A 2 2.85 3.80 -7.82
N LEU A 3 1.61 3.36 -7.75
CA LEU A 3 1.15 2.30 -6.86
C LEU A 3 0.79 1.13 -7.75
N SER A 4 1.36 -0.03 -7.50
CA SER A 4 1.04 -1.26 -8.22
C SER A 4 0.79 -2.37 -7.22
N VAL A 5 -0.33 -3.07 -7.37
CA VAL A 5 -0.69 -4.21 -6.54
C VAL A 5 -0.73 -5.43 -7.44
N THR A 6 0.01 -6.48 -7.08
CA THR A 6 0.01 -7.73 -7.87
C THR A 6 -1.32 -8.47 -7.69
N ASP A 7 -1.62 -9.37 -8.64
CA ASP A 7 -2.79 -10.24 -8.52
C ASP A 7 -2.76 -11.10 -7.26
N ASN A 8 -1.57 -11.49 -6.79
CA ASN A 8 -1.43 -12.30 -5.57
C ASN A 8 -1.77 -11.47 -4.32
N ALA A 9 -1.23 -10.25 -4.22
CA ALA A 9 -1.58 -9.33 -3.13
C ALA A 9 -3.07 -9.00 -3.15
N ARG A 10 -3.62 -8.67 -4.33
CA ARG A 10 -5.06 -8.38 -4.48
C ARG A 10 -5.93 -9.52 -3.97
N LYS A 11 -5.64 -10.76 -4.36
CA LYS A 11 -6.40 -11.94 -3.89
C LYS A 11 -6.30 -12.12 -2.38
N TRP A 12 -5.10 -11.97 -1.82
CA TRP A 12 -4.92 -12.04 -0.38
C TRP A 12 -5.76 -10.97 0.34
N PHE A 13 -5.78 -9.74 -0.17
CA PHE A 13 -6.63 -8.68 0.39
C PHE A 13 -8.13 -8.96 0.25
N GLU A 14 -8.56 -9.52 -0.88
CA GLU A 14 -9.95 -9.93 -1.10
C GLU A 14 -10.39 -11.03 -0.11
N GLU A 15 -9.47 -11.93 0.27
CA GLU A 15 -9.74 -13.04 1.21
C GLU A 15 -9.67 -12.60 2.67
N GLU A 16 -8.69 -11.77 3.05
CA GLU A 16 -8.35 -11.47 4.45
C GLU A 16 -8.91 -10.14 4.94
N VAL A 17 -9.26 -9.21 4.05
CA VAL A 17 -9.64 -7.84 4.42
C VAL A 17 -11.07 -7.55 3.99
N THR A 18 -11.93 -7.27 4.98
CA THR A 18 -13.28 -6.77 4.72
C THR A 18 -13.24 -5.27 4.44
N ILE A 19 -13.65 -4.88 3.24
CA ILE A 19 -13.67 -3.47 2.80
C ILE A 19 -15.13 -3.02 2.66
N PRO A 20 -15.60 -2.06 3.48
CA PRO A 20 -16.92 -1.47 3.32
C PRO A 20 -17.07 -0.70 2.00
N GLU A 21 -18.32 -0.41 1.64
CA GLU A 21 -18.60 0.42 0.46
C GLU A 21 -17.95 1.80 0.60
N ASN A 22 -17.31 2.28 -0.48
CA ASN A 22 -16.57 3.55 -0.53
C ASN A 22 -15.29 3.60 0.33
N TYR A 23 -14.82 2.47 0.86
CA TYR A 23 -13.51 2.36 1.50
C TYR A 23 -12.51 1.73 0.54
N GLY A 24 -11.23 1.90 0.84
CA GLY A 24 -10.13 1.20 0.19
C GLY A 24 -9.02 0.88 1.19
N ILE A 25 -7.95 0.28 0.69
CA ILE A 25 -6.73 0.02 1.46
C ILE A 25 -5.76 1.17 1.23
N ARG A 26 -5.51 1.93 2.30
CA ARG A 26 -4.51 2.99 2.34
C ARG A 26 -3.14 2.41 2.69
N PHE A 27 -2.09 2.84 2.01
CA PHE A 27 -0.70 2.60 2.40
C PHE A 27 -0.07 3.89 2.93
N PHE A 28 0.62 3.81 4.07
CA PHE A 28 1.18 5.00 4.75
C PHE A 28 2.50 4.70 5.45
N GLY A 29 3.29 5.76 5.66
CA GLY A 29 4.56 5.68 6.40
C GLY A 29 4.36 5.70 7.92
N LYS A 30 5.14 4.91 8.65
CA LYS A 30 5.17 4.88 10.12
C LYS A 30 6.57 5.15 10.63
N VAL A 31 6.67 5.87 11.74
CA VAL A 31 7.92 6.02 12.49
C VAL A 31 8.31 4.70 13.13
N TYR A 32 9.62 4.46 13.21
CA TYR A 32 10.27 3.24 13.65
C TYR A 32 10.09 2.07 12.68
N GLY A 33 11.13 1.22 12.63
CA GLY A 33 11.22 0.11 11.69
C GLY A 33 12.19 0.41 10.55
N LYS A 34 12.10 -0.40 9.50
CA LYS A 34 12.98 -0.33 8.33
C LYS A 34 12.23 -0.84 7.11
N THR A 35 12.44 -0.19 5.97
CA THR A 35 12.06 -0.71 4.65
C THR A 35 13.32 -0.94 3.81
N GLU A 36 13.14 -1.35 2.55
CA GLU A 36 14.25 -1.51 1.60
C GLU A 36 15.04 -0.22 1.38
N VAL A 37 14.38 0.94 1.46
CA VAL A 37 14.97 2.25 1.10
C VAL A 37 14.96 3.27 2.24
N HIS A 38 14.29 2.99 3.36
CA HIS A 38 14.22 3.88 4.52
C HIS A 38 14.78 3.21 5.78
N ASP A 39 15.69 3.91 6.47
CA ASP A 39 16.13 3.56 7.82
C ASP A 39 15.33 4.37 8.86
N GLY A 40 14.79 3.70 9.88
CA GLY A 40 13.96 4.33 10.91
C GLY A 40 12.47 4.49 10.56
N PHE A 41 12.03 4.02 9.40
CA PHE A 41 10.62 4.07 8.98
C PHE A 41 10.13 2.72 8.45
N SER A 42 8.85 2.42 8.68
CA SER A 42 8.15 1.25 8.17
C SER A 42 6.90 1.67 7.39
N ILE A 43 6.32 0.71 6.67
CA ILE A 43 5.05 0.89 5.98
C ILE A 43 3.92 0.27 6.81
N GLY A 44 2.76 0.93 6.80
CA GLY A 44 1.52 0.44 7.37
C GLY A 44 0.40 0.45 6.33
N MET A 45 -0.68 -0.22 6.68
CA MET A 45 -1.93 -0.18 5.90
C MET A 45 -3.15 -0.06 6.81
N SER A 46 -4.22 0.51 6.27
CA SER A 46 -5.52 0.61 6.94
C SER A 46 -6.66 0.58 5.93
N VAL A 47 -7.86 0.21 6.39
CA VAL A 47 -9.09 0.29 5.59
C VAL A 47 -9.78 1.61 5.92
N GLU A 48 -9.74 2.55 4.99
CA GLU A 48 -10.18 3.93 5.19
C GLU A 48 -10.91 4.45 3.94
N GLN A 49 -11.69 5.53 4.13
CA GLN A 49 -12.20 6.31 3.00
C GLN A 49 -11.08 7.24 2.52
N PRO A 50 -10.84 7.36 1.21
CA PRO A 50 -9.91 8.37 0.70
C PRO A 50 -10.40 9.78 1.04
N GLU A 51 -9.51 10.62 1.57
CA GLU A 51 -9.77 12.02 1.85
C GLU A 51 -9.15 12.93 0.78
N ARG A 52 -7.84 12.78 0.55
CA ARG A 52 -7.05 13.52 -0.44
C ARG A 52 -6.01 12.60 -1.07
N PRO A 53 -6.45 11.52 -1.76
CA PRO A 53 -5.53 10.58 -2.35
C PRO A 53 -4.68 11.28 -3.43
N ILE A 54 -3.37 11.11 -3.34
CA ILE A 54 -2.41 11.55 -4.38
C ILE A 54 -2.11 10.43 -5.37
N LYS A 55 -2.41 9.19 -4.99
CA LYS A 55 -2.36 8.04 -5.88
C LYS A 55 -3.47 7.07 -5.54
N GLU A 56 -4.15 6.60 -6.57
CA GLU A 56 -5.20 5.58 -6.50
C GLU A 56 -4.91 4.51 -7.53
N GLU A 57 -5.33 3.28 -7.22
CA GLU A 57 -5.36 2.14 -8.11
C GLU A 57 -6.59 1.29 -7.76
N THR A 58 -7.48 1.08 -8.72
CA THR A 58 -8.67 0.24 -8.53
C THR A 58 -8.53 -1.03 -9.35
N ILE A 59 -8.53 -2.19 -8.69
CA ILE A 59 -8.37 -3.50 -9.33
C ILE A 59 -9.53 -4.39 -8.89
N ASP A 60 -10.28 -4.90 -9.86
CA ASP A 60 -11.48 -5.73 -9.62
C ASP A 60 -12.47 -5.11 -8.61
N GLY A 61 -12.60 -3.78 -8.63
CA GLY A 61 -13.50 -3.02 -7.75
C GLY A 61 -12.92 -2.70 -6.37
N MET A 62 -11.72 -3.19 -6.05
CA MET A 62 -11.03 -2.89 -4.79
C MET A 62 -10.10 -1.70 -4.96
N LEU A 63 -10.28 -0.68 -4.12
CA LEU A 63 -9.49 0.55 -4.16
C LEU A 63 -8.25 0.42 -3.27
N PHE A 64 -7.10 0.81 -3.82
CA PHE A 64 -5.84 0.98 -3.12
C PHE A 64 -5.35 2.40 -3.31
N PHE A 65 -4.83 3.02 -2.25
CA PHE A 65 -4.47 4.43 -2.34
C PHE A 65 -3.36 4.86 -1.37
N ILE A 66 -2.81 6.04 -1.66
CA ILE A 66 -1.86 6.78 -0.82
C ILE A 66 -2.40 8.21 -0.67
N GLU A 67 -2.43 8.71 0.56
CA GLU A 67 -2.89 10.06 0.88
C GLU A 67 -1.81 11.12 0.68
N GLU A 68 -2.21 12.37 0.44
CA GLU A 68 -1.30 13.52 0.36
C GLU A 68 -0.38 13.63 1.59
N ALA A 69 -0.93 13.31 2.76
CA ALA A 69 -0.20 13.32 4.03
C ALA A 69 0.97 12.32 4.08
N ASP A 70 0.98 11.31 3.19
CA ASP A 70 1.98 10.25 3.15
C ASP A 70 2.99 10.42 2.00
N ASP A 71 2.88 11.47 1.17
CA ASP A 71 3.79 11.73 0.03
C ASP A 71 5.27 11.66 0.43
N TRP A 72 5.60 12.22 1.59
CA TRP A 72 6.97 12.30 2.11
C TRP A 72 7.66 10.93 2.20
N PHE A 73 6.89 9.86 2.44
CA PHE A 73 7.40 8.50 2.63
C PHE A 73 7.60 7.76 1.31
N PHE A 74 6.86 8.13 0.27
CA PHE A 74 6.94 7.48 -1.05
C PHE A 74 7.69 8.34 -2.08
N LYS A 75 8.13 9.53 -1.69
CA LYS A 75 8.80 10.48 -2.58
C LYS A 75 10.04 9.88 -3.22
N GLY A 76 10.09 9.94 -4.55
CA GLY A 76 11.18 9.38 -5.36
C GLY A 76 11.08 7.88 -5.63
N TYR A 77 10.07 7.19 -5.08
CA TYR A 77 9.87 5.76 -5.27
C TYR A 77 8.47 5.43 -5.79
N ASP A 78 8.37 4.33 -6.53
CA ASP A 78 7.14 3.63 -6.84
C ASP A 78 6.96 2.50 -5.81
N LEU A 79 5.72 2.30 -5.35
CA LEU A 79 5.36 1.21 -4.45
C LEU A 79 4.81 0.03 -5.24
N VAL A 80 5.40 -1.15 -5.05
CA VAL A 80 4.87 -2.43 -5.51
C VAL A 80 4.45 -3.25 -4.30
N VAL A 81 3.17 -3.53 -4.20
CA VAL A 81 2.57 -4.39 -3.17
C VAL A 81 2.42 -5.79 -3.75
N ASP A 82 3.08 -6.76 -3.12
CA ASP A 82 3.02 -8.17 -3.49
C ASP A 82 2.64 -9.01 -2.27
N TYR A 83 2.69 -10.33 -2.40
CA TYR A 83 2.34 -11.27 -1.36
C TYR A 83 3.43 -12.33 -1.20
N ASP A 84 3.86 -12.55 0.05
CA ASP A 84 4.77 -13.63 0.42
C ASP A 84 3.98 -14.83 0.96
N ALA A 85 3.89 -15.88 0.14
CA ALA A 85 3.20 -17.12 0.50
C ALA A 85 3.85 -17.90 1.65
N SER A 86 5.13 -17.65 1.95
CA SER A 86 5.84 -18.32 3.04
C SER A 86 5.54 -17.68 4.40
N LEU A 87 5.35 -16.36 4.42
CA LEU A 87 4.99 -15.59 5.61
C LEU A 87 3.48 -15.37 5.74
N ASN A 88 2.74 -15.64 4.67
CA ASN A 88 1.30 -15.41 4.54
C ASN A 88 0.91 -13.95 4.81
N GLU A 89 1.67 -13.00 4.26
CA GLU A 89 1.45 -11.56 4.44
C GLU A 89 1.83 -10.75 3.19
N PRO A 90 1.32 -9.52 3.04
CA PRO A 90 1.74 -8.61 1.99
C PRO A 90 3.20 -8.18 2.16
N THR A 91 3.89 -8.05 1.04
CA THR A 91 5.24 -7.45 0.96
C THR A 91 5.22 -6.15 0.19
N TYR A 92 6.21 -5.32 0.45
CA TYR A 92 6.27 -3.95 -0.05
C TYR A 92 7.65 -3.67 -0.62
N HIS A 93 7.70 -3.46 -1.93
CA HIS A 93 8.92 -3.17 -2.65
C HIS A 93 8.93 -1.73 -3.14
N PHE A 94 10.08 -1.07 -2.97
CA PHE A 94 10.27 0.31 -3.39
C PHE A 94 11.18 0.35 -4.62
N LYS A 95 10.67 0.90 -5.73
CA LYS A 95 11.44 1.06 -6.97
C LYS A 95 11.76 2.52 -7.19
N GLU A 96 13.03 2.86 -7.37
CA GLU A 96 13.43 4.23 -7.72
C GLU A 96 12.79 4.64 -9.06
N GLN A 97 12.32 5.89 -9.13
CA GLN A 97 11.60 6.46 -10.28
C GLN A 97 12.52 6.86 -11.45
#